data_AF-A0AA95NJN3-F1
#
_entry.id   AF-A0AA95NJN3-F1
#
_cell.length_a   1.000
_cell.length_b   1.000
_cell.length_c   1.000
_cell.angle_alpha   90.00
_cell.angle_beta   90.00
_cell.angle_gamma   90.00
#
_symmetry.space_group_name_H-M   'P 1'
#
loop_
_entity.id
_entity.type
_entity.pdbx_description
1 polymer ?
#
loop_
_entity_poly.entity_id
_entity_poly.type
_entity_poly.pdbx_seq_one_letter_code
_entity_poly.pdbx_strand_id
1 'polypeptide(L)'
;MSTPWPRASYFNDGTAAARHAMEDLELVERANWLELYRRKSDDSYWRLTAAEKYEQRFLIRIENVQGWSSFDSAPLERQLLLERRGGLGKEACITQGCSQPVVLGSAFCLEHTYERGVRK
;
A
#
# COMPACT_ATOMS: atom_id res chain seq x y z
N MET A 1 15.41 6.94 -19.04
CA MET A 1 15.10 5.62 -18.43
C MET A 1 14.00 5.86 -17.41
N SER A 2 12.78 5.35 -17.63
CA SER A 2 11.71 5.48 -16.63
C SER A 2 12.05 4.65 -15.40
N THR A 3 11.97 5.26 -14.22
CA THR A 3 12.08 4.54 -12.95
C THR A 3 11.00 3.46 -12.91
N PRO A 4 11.35 2.20 -12.60
CA PRO A 4 10.35 1.14 -12.46
C PRO A 4 9.39 1.52 -11.33
N TRP A 5 8.10 1.30 -11.55
CA TRP A 5 7.10 1.55 -10.52
C TRP A 5 7.30 0.58 -9.34
N PRO A 6 7.23 1.05 -8.09
CA PRO A 6 7.43 0.21 -6.90
C PRO A 6 6.24 -0.73 -6.69
N ARG A 7 6.46 -1.92 -6.12
CA ARG A 7 5.40 -2.95 -5.96
C ARG A 7 4.17 -2.50 -5.17
N ALA A 8 4.31 -1.48 -4.32
CA ALA A 8 3.23 -0.82 -3.62
C ALA A 8 3.52 0.69 -3.54
N SER A 9 2.46 1.50 -3.54
CA SER A 9 2.55 2.94 -3.33
C SER A 9 1.32 3.47 -2.62
N TYR A 10 1.51 4.52 -1.82
CA TYR A 10 0.39 5.32 -1.35
C TYR A 10 -0.27 6.00 -2.54
N PHE A 11 -1.58 5.90 -2.59
CA PHE A 11 -2.37 6.59 -3.59
C PHE A 11 -3.17 7.69 -2.90
N ASN A 12 -2.91 8.94 -3.29
CA ASN A 12 -3.66 10.11 -2.82
C ASN A 12 -4.07 10.91 -4.05
N ASP A 13 -5.33 10.75 -4.44
CA ASP A 13 -5.97 11.36 -5.60
C ASP A 13 -5.88 12.91 -5.62
N GLY A 14 -5.71 13.55 -4.46
CA GLY A 14 -5.45 14.98 -4.36
C GLY A 14 -4.06 15.43 -4.83
N THR A 15 -3.12 14.51 -5.04
CA THR A 15 -1.73 14.86 -5.40
C THR A 15 -1.48 14.88 -6.90
N ALA A 16 -0.57 15.75 -7.36
CA ALA A 16 -0.14 15.76 -8.77
C ALA A 16 0.49 14.43 -9.20
N ALA A 17 1.25 13.79 -8.29
CA ALA A 17 1.85 12.48 -8.55
C ALA A 17 0.81 11.40 -8.83
N ALA A 18 -0.29 11.34 -8.05
CA ALA A 18 -1.35 10.39 -8.31
C ALA A 18 -2.09 10.68 -9.62
N ARG A 19 -2.35 11.95 -9.95
CA ARG A 19 -2.94 12.33 -11.23
C ARG A 19 -2.10 11.86 -12.41
N HIS A 20 -0.79 12.11 -12.37
CA HIS A 20 0.14 11.62 -13.40
C HIS A 20 0.21 10.10 -13.46
N ALA A 21 0.22 9.41 -12.31
CA ALA A 21 0.16 7.95 -12.30
C ALA A 21 -1.10 7.41 -13.01
N MET A 22 -2.25 8.05 -12.80
CA MET A 22 -3.51 7.63 -13.45
C MET A 22 -3.52 7.85 -14.96
N GLU A 23 -2.72 8.77 -15.51
CA GLU A 23 -2.60 8.98 -16.96
C GLU A 23 -2.00 7.74 -17.66
N ASP A 24 -1.12 7.01 -16.96
CA ASP A 24 -0.45 5.79 -17.43
C ASP A 24 -1.29 4.51 -17.23
N LEU A 25 -2.43 4.59 -16.53
CA LEU A 25 -3.26 3.46 -16.17
C LEU A 25 -4.55 3.42 -16.99
N GLU A 26 -4.97 2.21 -17.34
CA GLU A 26 -6.24 1.91 -17.98
C GLU A 26 -7.06 1.01 -17.06
N LEU A 27 -8.31 1.37 -16.77
CA LEU A 27 -9.20 0.54 -15.96
C LEU A 27 -9.58 -0.73 -16.73
N VAL A 28 -9.31 -1.90 -16.15
CA VAL A 28 -9.62 -3.22 -16.71
C VAL A 28 -10.91 -3.77 -16.11
N GLU A 29 -11.04 -3.73 -14.78
CA GLU A 29 -12.13 -4.39 -14.07
C GLU A 29 -12.44 -3.68 -12.74
N ARG A 30 -13.67 -3.87 -12.24
CA ARG A 30 -14.09 -3.46 -10.89
C ARG A 30 -14.69 -4.65 -10.15
N ALA A 31 -14.32 -4.81 -8.88
CA ALA A 31 -14.86 -5.84 -7.99
C ALA A 31 -15.08 -5.26 -6.59
N ASN A 32 -16.34 -5.10 -6.18
CA ASN A 32 -16.71 -4.42 -4.93
C ASN A 32 -16.04 -3.05 -4.81
N TRP A 33 -15.21 -2.87 -3.78
CA TRP A 33 -14.43 -1.66 -3.47
C TRP A 33 -13.03 -1.70 -4.07
N LEU A 34 -12.80 -2.48 -5.12
CA LEU A 34 -11.49 -2.64 -5.75
C LEU A 34 -11.59 -2.35 -7.25
N GLU A 35 -10.54 -1.74 -7.78
CA GLU A 35 -10.36 -1.46 -9.19
C GLU A 35 -9.06 -2.11 -9.67
N LEU A 36 -9.12 -2.80 -10.79
CA LEU A 36 -7.97 -3.37 -11.49
C LEU A 36 -7.61 -2.47 -12.66
N TYR A 37 -6.35 -2.06 -12.70
CA TYR A 37 -5.77 -1.26 -13.76
C TYR A 37 -4.69 -2.03 -14.49
N ARG A 38 -4.52 -1.75 -15.78
CA ARG A 38 -3.37 -2.16 -16.59
C ARG A 38 -2.55 -0.91 -16.92
N ARG A 39 -1.23 -1.00 -16.75
CA ARG A 39 -0.31 0.06 -17.13
C ARG A 39 -0.03 0.00 -18.62
N LYS A 40 -0.18 1.13 -19.30
CA LYS A 40 -0.11 1.22 -20.78
C LYS A 40 1.28 0.90 -21.35
N SER A 41 2.34 1.11 -20.59
CA SER A 41 3.72 1.01 -21.09
C SER A 41 4.34 -0.37 -20.99
N ASP A 42 3.89 -1.22 -20.06
CA ASP A 42 4.54 -2.50 -19.74
C ASP A 42 3.55 -3.64 -19.44
N ASP A 43 2.25 -3.41 -19.65
CA ASP A 43 1.17 -4.38 -19.41
C ASP A 43 1.12 -4.94 -17.98
N SER A 44 1.75 -4.27 -17.01
CA SER A 44 1.64 -4.65 -15.60
C SER A 44 0.27 -4.31 -15.04
N TYR A 45 -0.23 -5.15 -14.13
CA TYR A 45 -1.52 -4.98 -13.50
C TYR A 45 -1.39 -4.39 -12.10
N TRP A 46 -2.33 -3.50 -11.75
CA TRP A 46 -2.32 -2.76 -10.51
C TRP A 46 -3.71 -2.72 -9.89
N ARG A 47 -3.80 -3.08 -8.63
CA ARG A 47 -5.02 -2.97 -7.84
C ARG A 47 -5.03 -1.67 -7.06
N LEU A 48 -6.16 -0.99 -7.07
CA LEU A 48 -6.44 0.18 -6.25
C LEU A 48 -7.72 -0.05 -5.44
N THR A 49 -7.67 0.23 -4.14
CA THR A 49 -8.91 0.29 -3.34
C THR A 49 -9.69 1.53 -3.74
N ALA A 50 -11.00 1.41 -3.94
CA ALA A 50 -11.91 2.53 -4.20
C ALA A 50 -11.88 3.52 -3.02
N ALA A 51 -12.20 4.78 -3.29
CA ALA A 51 -12.13 5.82 -2.28
C ALA A 51 -13.29 5.69 -1.26
N GLU A 52 -12.97 5.30 -0.04
CA GLU A 52 -13.76 5.70 1.13
C GLU A 52 -13.14 6.94 1.77
N LYS A 53 -13.98 7.87 2.24
CA LYS A 53 -13.61 9.27 2.58
C LYS A 53 -12.46 9.44 3.59
N TYR A 54 -12.08 8.40 4.32
CA TYR A 54 -11.10 8.47 5.40
C TYR A 54 -10.03 7.37 5.36
N GLU A 55 -10.05 6.50 4.35
CA GLU A 55 -9.09 5.39 4.28
C GLU A 55 -7.92 5.72 3.36
N GLN A 56 -6.72 5.38 3.84
CA GLN A 56 -5.51 5.47 3.04
C GLN A 56 -5.59 4.46 1.90
N ARG A 57 -5.52 4.94 0.65
CA ARG A 57 -5.54 4.08 -0.53
C ARG A 57 -4.13 3.65 -0.92
N PHE A 58 -4.06 2.48 -1.52
CA PHE A 58 -2.82 1.87 -2.00
C PHE A 58 -2.97 1.43 -3.44
N LEU A 59 -1.94 1.71 -4.23
CA LEU A 59 -1.76 1.14 -5.54
C LEU A 59 -0.79 -0.04 -5.42
N ILE A 60 -1.28 -1.25 -5.69
CA ILE A 60 -0.57 -2.50 -5.44
C ILE A 60 -0.39 -3.26 -6.75
N ARG A 61 0.85 -3.64 -7.08
CA ARG A 61 1.14 -4.44 -8.27
C ARG A 61 0.61 -5.87 -8.10
N ILE A 62 -0.07 -6.38 -9.12
CA ILE A 62 -0.66 -7.72 -9.18
C ILE A 62 0.06 -8.56 -10.23
N GLU A 63 0.54 -9.72 -9.82
CA GLU A 63 1.19 -10.69 -10.72
C GLU A 63 0.20 -11.75 -11.24
N ASN A 64 -0.83 -12.09 -10.45
CA ASN A 64 -1.87 -13.05 -10.84
C ASN A 64 -3.22 -12.34 -10.98
N VAL A 65 -3.62 -12.12 -12.24
CA VAL A 65 -4.90 -11.46 -12.55
C VAL A 65 -6.09 -12.30 -12.11
N GLN A 66 -6.08 -13.63 -12.20
CA GLN A 66 -7.28 -14.43 -11.86
C GLN A 66 -7.73 -14.31 -10.40
N GLY A 67 -6.82 -13.97 -9.47
CA GLY A 67 -7.10 -13.83 -8.04
C GLY A 67 -6.96 -12.40 -7.53
N TRP A 68 -6.96 -11.40 -8.41
CA TRP A 68 -6.57 -10.03 -8.09
C TRP A 68 -7.41 -9.39 -6.96
N SER A 69 -8.71 -9.64 -6.95
CA SER A 69 -9.65 -9.06 -5.99
C SER A 69 -9.48 -9.63 -4.58
N SER A 70 -8.98 -10.87 -4.46
CA SER A 70 -8.78 -11.57 -3.18
C SER A 70 -7.33 -11.55 -2.70
N PHE A 71 -6.45 -10.82 -3.40
CA PHE A 71 -5.04 -10.70 -3.04
C PHE A 71 -4.87 -10.02 -1.66
N ASP A 72 -4.08 -10.63 -0.77
CA ASP A 72 -3.72 -10.01 0.50
C ASP A 72 -2.59 -9.00 0.30
N SER A 73 -2.93 -7.70 0.34
CA SER A 73 -1.96 -6.61 0.23
C SER A 73 -1.33 -6.21 1.55
N ALA A 74 -1.83 -6.71 2.69
CA ALA A 74 -1.37 -6.25 4.00
C ALA A 74 0.15 -6.43 4.20
N PRO A 75 0.83 -7.49 3.71
CA PRO A 75 2.29 -7.58 3.78
C PRO A 75 3.00 -6.45 3.03
N LEU A 76 2.52 -6.06 1.85
CA LEU A 76 3.12 -4.99 1.04
C LEU A 76 2.86 -3.61 1.66
N GLU A 77 1.66 -3.39 2.21
CA GLU A 77 1.32 -2.15 2.90
C GLU A 77 2.16 -1.95 4.16
N ARG A 78 2.34 -3.01 4.96
CA ARG A 78 3.22 -2.99 6.15
C ARG A 78 4.67 -2.71 5.76
N GLN A 79 5.18 -3.32 4.69
CA GLN A 79 6.52 -3.05 4.18
C GLN A 79 6.68 -1.58 3.78
N LEU A 80 5.69 -1.02 3.06
CA LEU A 80 5.70 0.38 2.64
C LEU A 80 5.64 1.36 3.82
N LEU A 81 4.87 1.04 4.87
CA LEU A 81 4.85 1.78 6.13
C LEU A 81 6.23 1.78 6.78
N LEU A 82 6.87 0.61 6.86
CA LEU A 82 8.18 0.46 7.48
C LEU A 82 9.25 1.29 6.74
N GLU A 83 9.28 1.21 5.40
CA GLU A 83 10.18 1.98 4.55
C GLU A 83 10.00 3.49 4.74
N ARG A 84 8.75 3.97 4.83
CA ARG A 84 8.44 5.39 5.07
C ARG A 84 8.91 5.88 6.43
N ARG A 85 8.82 5.02 7.44
CA ARG A 85 9.19 5.36 8.82
C ARG A 85 10.68 5.22 9.08
N GLY A 86 11.43 4.67 8.13
CA GLY A 86 12.88 4.48 8.23
C GLY A 86 13.29 3.17 8.92
N GLY A 87 12.37 2.22 9.08
CA GLY A 87 12.65 0.91 9.66
C GLY A 87 12.18 0.73 11.10
N LEU A 88 12.83 -0.22 11.77
CA LEU A 88 12.54 -0.62 13.15
C LEU A 88 13.48 0.10 14.12
N GLY A 89 12.94 0.50 15.28
CA GLY A 89 13.69 0.97 16.42
C GLY A 89 14.25 -0.17 17.27
N LYS A 90 14.92 0.21 18.37
CA LYS A 90 15.51 -0.74 19.32
C LYS A 90 14.60 -1.04 20.51
N GLU A 91 13.59 -0.20 20.75
CA GLU A 91 12.66 -0.33 21.86
C GLU A 91 11.60 -1.41 21.55
N ALA A 92 11.05 -2.01 22.61
CA ALA A 92 9.96 -2.97 22.49
C ALA A 92 8.61 -2.25 22.39
N CYS A 93 7.67 -2.88 21.69
CA CYS A 93 6.29 -2.45 21.60
C CYS A 93 5.65 -2.26 23.00
N ILE A 94 4.90 -1.17 23.19
CA ILE A 94 4.20 -0.91 24.47
C ILE A 94 2.99 -1.83 24.71
N THR A 95 2.51 -2.53 23.68
CA THR A 95 1.39 -3.47 23.84
C THR A 95 1.78 -4.59 24.80
N GLN A 96 0.95 -4.82 25.83
CA GLN A 96 1.20 -5.84 26.85
C GLN A 96 1.45 -7.22 26.21
N GLY A 97 2.56 -7.85 26.58
CA GLY A 97 2.96 -9.18 26.08
C GLY A 97 3.62 -9.18 24.70
N CYS A 98 3.81 -8.01 24.06
CA CYS A 98 4.51 -7.92 22.78
C CYS A 98 6.00 -7.58 23.00
N SER A 99 6.89 -8.39 22.46
CA SER A 99 8.34 -8.16 22.50
C SER A 99 8.93 -7.72 21.15
N GLN A 100 8.08 -7.44 20.16
CA GLN A 100 8.53 -7.03 18.84
C GLN A 100 9.09 -5.60 18.86
N PRO A 101 10.13 -5.30 18.07
CA PRO A 101 10.69 -3.96 17.98
C PRO A 101 9.67 -2.95 17.44
N VAL A 102 9.72 -1.72 17.94
CA VAL A 102 8.85 -0.63 17.48
C VAL A 102 9.18 -0.19 16.06
N VAL A 103 8.20 0.34 15.34
CA VAL A 103 8.46 1.12 14.13
C VAL A 103 9.06 2.47 14.54
N LEU A 104 10.06 2.97 13.82
CA LEU A 104 10.64 4.29 14.13
C LEU A 104 9.57 5.39 14.12
N GLY A 105 9.56 6.21 15.17
CA GLY A 105 8.54 7.25 15.37
C GLY A 105 7.16 6.73 15.80
N SER A 106 7.07 5.48 16.27
CA SER A 106 5.89 4.86 16.88
C SER A 106 6.26 4.28 18.26
N ALA A 107 5.27 4.15 19.14
CA ALA A 107 5.38 3.37 20.39
C ALA A 107 5.05 1.88 20.19
N PHE A 108 4.67 1.49 18.96
CA PHE A 108 4.16 0.17 18.63
C PHE A 108 5.02 -0.52 17.56
N CYS A 109 5.05 -1.86 17.56
CA CYS A 109 5.62 -2.63 16.46
C CYS A 109 4.80 -2.48 15.17
N LEU A 110 5.30 -3.06 14.08
CA LEU A 110 4.68 -2.92 12.76
C LEU A 110 3.24 -3.43 12.72
N GLU A 111 3.00 -4.60 13.31
CA GLU A 111 1.67 -5.21 13.38
C GLU A 111 0.69 -4.34 14.16
N HIS A 112 1.01 -4.00 15.41
CA HIS A 112 0.12 -3.17 16.25
C HIS A 112 -0.03 -1.73 15.74
N THR A 113 0.98 -1.18 15.05
CA THR A 113 0.84 0.11 14.35
C THR A 113 -0.21 -0.02 13.24
N TYR A 114 -0.11 -1.09 12.45
CA TYR A 114 -1.02 -1.35 11.34
C TYR A 114 -2.45 -1.71 11.82
N GLU A 115 -2.63 -2.52 12.86
CA GLU A 115 -3.97 -2.82 13.38
C GLU A 115 -4.71 -1.57 13.88
N ARG A 116 -3.97 -0.57 14.37
CA ARG A 116 -4.52 0.72 14.81
C ARG A 116 -4.88 1.67 13.67
N GLY A 117 -4.85 1.20 12.42
CA GLY A 117 -5.18 2.02 11.25
C GLY A 117 -4.08 3.01 10.83
N VAL A 118 -2.90 2.99 11.49
CA VAL A 118 -1.78 3.81 11.05
C VAL A 118 -1.21 3.20 9.78
N ARG A 119 -1.33 3.93 8.68
CA ARG A 119 -0.93 3.48 7.35
C ARG A 119 0.21 4.29 6.75
N LYS A 120 0.57 5.44 7.30
CA LYS A 120 1.66 6.33 6.84
C LYS A 120 2.48 6.75 8.04
#